data_AF-H3BQ74-F1
#
_entry.id   AF-H3BQ74-F1
#
_cell.length_a   1.000
_cell.length_b   1.000
_cell.length_c   1.000
_cell.angle_alpha   90.00
_cell.angle_beta   90.00
_cell.angle_gamma   90.00
#
_symmetry.space_group_name_H-M   'P 1'
#
loop_
_entity.id
_entity.type
_entity.pdbx_description
1 polymer ?
#
loop_
_entity_poly.entity_id
_entity_poly.type
_entity_poly.pdbx_seq_one_letter_code
_entity_poly.pdbx_strand_id
1 'polypeptide(L)' 'MNTSPGTVGSDPVILATAGYDHTVRFWQAHSGICTRTVQHQDSQVNALEVT' A
#
# COMPACT_ATOMS: atom_id res chain seq x y z
N MET A 1 35.40 10.47 10.50
CA MET A 1 34.44 9.59 9.81
C MET A 1 33.12 9.73 10.54
N ASN A 2 32.17 10.40 9.91
CA ASN A 2 30.86 10.79 10.45
C ASN A 2 29.87 9.64 10.23
N THR A 3 29.67 8.81 11.25
CA THR A 3 28.53 7.89 11.28
C THR A 3 27.29 8.71 11.65
N SER A 4 26.45 9.05 10.66
CA SER A 4 25.07 9.45 10.95
C SER A 4 24.39 8.28 11.67
N PRO A 5 23.72 8.51 12.81
CA PRO A 5 22.97 7.44 13.46
C PRO A 5 21.90 7.03 12.47
N GLY A 6 22.06 5.82 11.91
CA GLY A 6 21.09 5.23 11.02
C GLY A 6 19.75 5.30 11.72
N THR A 7 18.83 6.09 11.17
CA THR A 7 17.42 5.92 11.42
C THR A 7 17.18 4.43 11.21
N VAL A 8 16.82 3.71 12.28
CA VAL A 8 16.16 2.41 12.15
C VAL A 8 14.83 2.76 11.49
N GLY A 9 14.89 3.05 10.19
CA GLY A 9 13.77 3.49 9.41
C GLY A 9 12.89 2.28 9.29
N SER A 10 11.87 2.22 10.14
CA SER A 10 10.80 1.24 9.98
C SER A 10 10.35 1.30 8.52
N ASP A 11 10.39 0.16 7.84
CA ASP A 11 9.84 0.08 6.50
C ASP A 11 8.42 0.65 6.50
N PRO A 12 8.05 1.44 5.46
CA PRO A 12 6.74 2.07 5.44
C PRO A 12 5.65 1.01 5.47
N VAL A 13 4.77 1.07 6.47
CA VAL A 13 3.59 0.21 6.54
C VAL A 13 2.61 0.61 5.45
N ILE A 14 2.32 -0.33 4.55
CA ILE A 14 1.37 -0.16 3.46
C ILE A 14 0.11 -0.96 3.76
N LEU A 15 -1.05 -0.33 3.61
CA LEU A 15 -2.35 -0.99 3.59
C LEU A 15 -2.79 -1.17 2.14
N ALA A 16 -3.24 -2.37 1.79
CA ALA A 16 -3.87 -2.66 0.51
C ALA A 16 -5.37 -2.91 0.73
N THR A 17 -6.20 -2.32 -0.13
CA THR A 17 -7.65 -2.54 -0.13
C THR A 17 -8.13 -2.79 -1.54
N ALA A 18 -9.17 -3.60 -1.71
CA ALA A 18 -9.82 -3.77 -3.00
C ALA A 18 -11.33 -3.87 -2.83
N GLY A 19 -12.08 -3.63 -3.91
CA GLY A 19 -13.53 -3.60 -3.81
C GLY A 19 -14.29 -3.74 -5.13
N TYR A 20 -15.61 -3.56 -5.01
CA TYR A 20 -16.58 -3.62 -6.10
C TYR A 20 -16.49 -2.42 -7.06
N ASP A 21 -15.63 -1.44 -6.78
CA ASP A 21 -15.30 -0.35 -7.70
C ASP A 21 -14.25 -0.74 -8.76
N HIS A 22 -13.92 -2.03 -8.82
CA HIS A 22 -12.95 -2.61 -9.75
C HIS A 22 -11.53 -2.11 -9.51
N THR A 23 -11.23 -1.57 -8.32
CA THR A 23 -9.90 -1.05 -7.99
C THR A 23 -9.21 -1.81 -6.86
N VAL A 24 -7.89 -1.80 -6.92
CA VAL A 24 -7.00 -2.06 -5.78
C VAL A 24 -6.30 -0.75 -5.44
N ARG A 25 -6.33 -0.36 -4.17
CA ARG A 25 -5.72 0.88 -3.67
C ARG A 25 -4.68 0.56 -2.62
N PHE A 26 -3.59 1.31 -2.66
CA PHE A 26 -2.49 1.23 -1.71
C PHE A 26 -2.40 2.52 -0.94
N TRP A 27 -2.26 2.39 0.37
CA TRP A 27 -2.30 3.51 1.30
C TRP A 27 -1.06 3.48 2.18
N GLN A 28 -0.48 4.65 2.42
CA GLN A 28 0.46 4.81 3.53
C GLN A 28 -0.34 4.79 4.83
N ALA A 29 -0.18 3.74 5.64
CA ALA A 29 -1.08 3.45 6.76
C ALA A 29 -1.16 4.60 7.79
N HIS A 30 -0.04 5.27 8.05
CA HIS A 30 0.06 6.33 9.07
C HIS A 30 -0.58 7.66 8.65
N SER A 31 -0.59 7.96 7.35
CA SER A 31 -1.06 9.26 6.83
C SER A 31 -2.41 9.17 6.15
N GLY A 32 -2.85 7.96 5.78
CA GLY A 32 -4.07 7.75 4.98
C GLY A 32 -3.93 8.20 3.53
N ILE A 33 -2.72 8.54 3.07
CA ILE A 33 -2.48 8.97 1.69
C ILE A 33 -2.56 7.75 0.78
N CYS A 34 -3.46 7.81 -0.20
CA CYS A 34 -3.50 6.84 -1.30
C CYS A 34 -2.28 7.06 -2.20
N THR A 35 -1.32 6.14 -2.17
CA THR A 35 -0.08 6.25 -2.95
C THR A 35 -0.24 5.66 -4.34
N ARG A 36 -1.13 4.68 -4.52
CA ARG A 36 -1.37 4.03 -5.81
C ARG A 36 -2.79 3.50 -5.93
N THR A 37 -3.35 3.60 -7.13
CA THR A 37 -4.60 2.94 -7.51
C THR A 37 -4.33 2.11 -8.77
N VAL A 38 -4.73 0.85 -8.76
CA VAL A 38 -4.66 -0.08 -9.88
C VAL A 38 -6.07 -0.44 -10.29
N GLN A 39 -6.34 -0.39 -11.60
CA GLN A 39 -7.64 -0.78 -12.16
C GLN A 39 -7.64 -2.25 -12.56
N HIS A 40 -8.75 -2.93 -12.26
CA HIS A 40 -9.03 -4.31 -12.60
C HIS A 40 -10.37 -4.38 -13.35
N GLN A 41 -10.33 -4.08 -14.65
CA GLN A 41 -11.52 -3.74 -15.43
C GLN A 41 -12.51 -4.90 -15.59
N ASP A 42 -12.02 -6.13 -15.59
CA ASP A 42 -12.79 -7.30 -16.03
C ASP A 42 -13.82 -7.77 -14.99
N SER A 43 -13.56 -7.55 -13.69
CA SER A 43 -14.44 -8.02 -12.62
C SER A 43 -14.12 -7.35 -11.29
N GLN A 44 -14.96 -7.58 -10.27
CA GLN A 44 -14.70 -7.12 -8.92
C GLN A 44 -13.55 -7.91 -8.29
N VAL A 45 -12.83 -7.25 -7.39
CA VAL A 45 -11.76 -7.89 -6.63
C VAL A 45 -12.35 -8.47 -5.34
N ASN A 46 -12.39 -9.80 -5.26
CA ASN A 46 -13.02 -10.51 -4.15
C ASN A 46 -12.04 -11.06 -3.11
N ALA A 47 -10.74 -11.08 -3.43
CA ALA A 47 -9.70 -11.60 -2.54
C ALA A 47 -8.40 -10.83 -2.73
N LEU A 48 -7.64 -10.70 -1.63
CA LEU A 48 -6.29 -10.17 -1.59
C LEU A 48 -5.41 -11.13 -0.79
N GLU A 49 -4.19 -11.36 -1.27
CA GLU A 49 -3.20 -12.20 -0.62
C GLU A 49 -1.85 -11.48 -0.62
N VAL A 50 -1.10 -11.61 0.48
CA VAL A 50 0.29 -11.18 0.59
C VAL A 50 1.14 -12.44 0.70
N THR A 51 2.07 -12.63 -0.23
CA THR A 51 2.98 -13.78 -0.32
C THR A 51 4.40 -13.41 0.05
#